data_AF-A0AAV9BIG4-F1
#
_entry.id   AF-A0AAV9BIG4-F1
#
_cell.length_a   1.000
_cell.length_b   1.000
_cell.length_c   1.000
_cell.angle_alpha   90.00
_cell.angle_beta   90.00
_cell.angle_gamma   90.00
#
_symmetry.space_group_name_H-M   'P 1'
#
loop_
_entity.id
_entity.type
_entity.pdbx_description
1 polymer ?
#
loop_
_entity_poly.entity_id
_entity_poly.type
_entity_poly.pdbx_seq_one_letter_code
_entity_poly.pdbx_strand_id
1 'polypeptide(L)'
;MSGMEFDSIEEAFSRYKAFAFQCSFGVMRSGRRFTLDGDLKAIIFACSKEGKLRKKKDETTTITGVSQARYKPTCKTNCKARMQIRTFSDGKWVLDLLVLEHNHEVDPKLSRFHICHRALTAHVMKQLAINDAAGLPPCKTFDALAYEGGGYNNLPYTEQDCWNYLQKVRRLQLGEGYIEALLQYFSKQHELNACFFYRIDLDEEGKLKNVFWADARCRAAYQYFRNVVLFATTYLTNRYAMPFAPFIGVNHHGQ
;
A
#
# COMPACT_ATOMS: atom_id res chain seq x y z
N MET A 1 -30.00 -17.37 -22.13
CA MET A 1 -29.72 -17.48 -20.69
C MET A 1 -29.96 -16.12 -20.03
N SER A 2 -31.23 -15.70 -20.01
CA SER A 2 -31.72 -14.47 -19.38
C SER A 2 -32.30 -14.84 -18.02
N GLY A 3 -32.03 -14.07 -16.95
CA GLY A 3 -32.76 -14.23 -15.69
C GLY A 3 -31.97 -14.21 -14.38
N MET A 4 -30.65 -13.93 -14.37
CA MET A 4 -30.00 -13.60 -13.09
C MET A 4 -30.27 -12.15 -12.73
N GLU A 5 -31.19 -11.97 -11.78
CA GLU A 5 -31.46 -10.72 -11.08
C GLU A 5 -30.70 -10.67 -9.75
N PHE A 6 -30.39 -9.46 -9.32
CA PHE A 6 -29.72 -9.16 -8.07
C PHE A 6 -30.42 -7.97 -7.42
N ASP A 7 -30.56 -8.03 -6.10
CA ASP A 7 -31.18 -6.95 -5.32
C ASP A 7 -30.20 -5.79 -5.10
N SER A 8 -28.89 -6.06 -5.21
CA SER A 8 -27.84 -5.05 -5.08
C SER A 8 -26.61 -5.33 -5.93
N ILE A 9 -25.82 -4.27 -6.15
CA ILE A 9 -24.50 -4.34 -6.80
C ILE A 9 -23.56 -5.22 -5.98
N GLU A 10 -23.63 -5.13 -4.66
CA GLU A 10 -22.82 -5.88 -3.70
C GLU A 10 -23.13 -7.37 -3.75
N GLU A 11 -24.40 -7.74 -3.89
CA GLU A 11 -24.81 -9.14 -4.08
C GLU A 11 -24.26 -9.68 -5.39
N ALA A 12 -24.47 -8.96 -6.50
CA ALA A 12 -23.94 -9.35 -7.81
C ALA A 12 -22.41 -9.51 -7.79
N PHE A 13 -21.71 -8.56 -7.17
CA PHE A 13 -20.26 -8.62 -7.02
C PHE A 13 -19.83 -9.82 -6.19
N SER A 14 -20.53 -10.10 -5.09
CA SER A 14 -20.22 -11.23 -4.20
C SER A 14 -20.43 -12.58 -4.91
N ARG A 15 -21.52 -12.73 -5.68
CA ARG A 15 -21.75 -13.95 -6.49
C ARG A 15 -20.66 -14.14 -7.54
N TYR A 16 -20.32 -13.10 -8.29
CA TYR A 16 -19.27 -13.19 -9.31
C TYR A 16 -17.88 -13.41 -8.71
N LYS A 17 -17.61 -12.83 -7.54
CA LYS A 17 -16.37 -13.09 -6.80
C LYS A 17 -16.29 -14.55 -6.34
N ALA A 18 -17.38 -15.14 -5.86
CA ALA A 18 -17.43 -16.55 -5.48
C ALA A 18 -17.19 -17.48 -6.69
N PHE A 19 -17.85 -17.18 -7.82
CA PHE A 19 -17.59 -17.87 -9.09
C PHE A 19 -16.12 -17.75 -9.51
N ALA A 20 -15.56 -16.54 -9.45
CA ALA A 20 -14.18 -16.29 -9.80
C ALA A 20 -13.18 -16.96 -8.85
N PHE A 21 -13.55 -17.19 -7.60
CA PHE A 21 -12.75 -17.96 -6.66
C PHE A 21 -12.66 -19.44 -7.08
N GLN A 22 -13.78 -20.03 -7.48
CA GLN A 22 -13.83 -21.41 -7.97
C GLN A 22 -13.10 -21.56 -9.31
N CYS A 23 -13.32 -20.62 -10.23
CA CYS A 23 -12.64 -20.58 -11.53
C CYS A 23 -11.22 -19.99 -11.45
N SER A 24 -10.79 -19.54 -10.27
CA SER A 24 -9.40 -19.22 -9.91
C SER A 24 -8.75 -18.00 -10.56
N PHE A 25 -9.58 -17.00 -10.87
CA PHE A 25 -9.15 -15.70 -11.33
C PHE A 25 -9.52 -14.59 -10.34
N GLY A 26 -8.79 -13.47 -10.41
CA GLY A 26 -9.10 -12.28 -9.61
C GLY A 26 -10.15 -11.40 -10.28
N VAL A 27 -11.00 -10.75 -9.49
CA VAL A 27 -12.04 -9.81 -9.97
C VAL A 27 -11.73 -8.39 -9.50
N MET A 28 -12.01 -7.42 -10.37
CA MET A 28 -11.99 -5.99 -10.03
C MET A 28 -13.22 -5.28 -10.60
N ARG A 29 -13.63 -4.17 -9.98
CA ARG A 29 -14.59 -3.23 -10.57
C ARG A 29 -13.88 -2.46 -11.68
N SER A 30 -14.33 -2.64 -12.92
CA SER A 30 -13.67 -2.13 -14.13
C SER A 30 -14.24 -0.80 -14.61
N GLY A 31 -15.57 -0.67 -14.61
CA GLY A 31 -16.24 0.49 -15.17
C GLY A 31 -17.67 0.67 -14.66
N ARG A 32 -18.16 1.89 -14.82
CA ARG A 32 -19.52 2.33 -14.52
C ARG A 32 -20.07 3.08 -15.72
N ARG A 33 -21.35 2.92 -16.04
CA ARG A 33 -22.08 3.73 -17.02
C ARG A 33 -23.24 4.40 -16.33
N PHE A 34 -23.47 5.66 -16.66
CA PHE A 34 -24.53 6.48 -16.08
C PHE A 34 -25.55 6.88 -17.16
N THR A 35 -26.77 7.22 -16.75
CA THR A 35 -27.75 7.92 -17.59
C THR A 35 -27.33 9.36 -17.82
N LEU A 36 -28.04 10.08 -18.69
CA LEU A 36 -27.84 11.52 -18.88
C LEU A 36 -28.17 12.29 -17.60
N ASP A 37 -29.13 11.79 -16.82
CA ASP A 37 -29.57 12.36 -15.54
C ASP A 37 -28.59 12.10 -14.39
N GLY A 38 -27.52 11.31 -14.63
CA GLY A 38 -26.47 11.02 -13.64
C GLY A 38 -26.69 9.73 -12.84
N ASP A 39 -27.78 9.00 -13.10
CA ASP A 39 -28.07 7.74 -12.40
C ASP A 39 -27.22 6.59 -12.89
N LEU A 40 -26.77 5.73 -11.98
CA LEU A 40 -25.92 4.59 -12.32
C LEU A 40 -26.73 3.54 -13.08
N LYS A 41 -26.43 3.37 -14.37
CA LYS A 41 -27.16 2.48 -15.28
C LYS A 41 -26.54 1.09 -15.40
N ALA A 42 -25.21 1.00 -15.40
CA ALA A 42 -24.52 -0.27 -15.55
C ALA A 42 -23.17 -0.31 -14.83
N ILE A 43 -22.75 -1.49 -14.41
CA ILE A 43 -21.46 -1.74 -13.75
C ILE A 43 -20.80 -2.95 -14.39
N ILE A 44 -19.48 -2.86 -14.54
CA ILE A 44 -18.64 -3.93 -15.10
C ILE A 44 -17.70 -4.44 -14.03
N PHE A 45 -17.75 -5.75 -13.78
CA PHE A 45 -16.79 -6.49 -12.99
C PHE A 45 -15.92 -7.32 -13.93
N ALA A 46 -14.61 -7.12 -13.93
CA ALA A 46 -13.72 -7.76 -14.89
C ALA A 46 -12.61 -8.54 -14.21
N CYS A 47 -11.94 -9.39 -15.00
CA CYS A 47 -10.72 -10.05 -14.57
C CYS A 47 -9.66 -9.02 -14.14
N SER A 48 -8.91 -9.34 -13.09
CA SER A 48 -7.78 -8.53 -12.59
C SER A 48 -6.70 -8.29 -13.65
N LYS A 49 -6.64 -9.14 -14.68
CA LYS A 49 -5.74 -9.06 -15.84
C LYS A 49 -6.31 -8.21 -17.01
N GLU A 50 -7.52 -7.64 -16.89
CA GLU A 50 -8.11 -6.76 -17.90
C GLU A 50 -7.35 -5.43 -18.03
N GLY A 51 -7.26 -4.94 -19.26
CA GLY A 51 -6.61 -3.67 -19.61
C GLY A 51 -5.26 -3.91 -20.28
N LYS A 52 -4.74 -2.87 -20.93
CA LYS A 52 -3.41 -2.91 -21.54
C LYS A 52 -2.37 -2.41 -20.54
N LEU A 53 -1.16 -2.94 -20.62
CA LEU A 53 0.02 -2.32 -20.02
C LEU A 53 0.10 -0.87 -20.48
N ARG A 54 0.07 0.09 -19.55
CA ARG A 54 0.42 1.48 -19.88
C ARG A 54 1.91 1.50 -20.18
N LYS A 55 2.28 1.58 -21.46
CA LYS A 55 3.65 1.96 -21.85
C LYS A 55 3.87 3.37 -21.28
N LYS A 56 4.88 3.55 -20.43
CA LYS A 56 5.32 4.92 -20.12
C LYS A 56 5.74 5.57 -21.45
N LYS A 57 5.28 6.79 -21.71
CA LYS A 57 5.96 7.64 -22.70
C LYS A 57 7.32 7.96 -22.07
N ASP A 58 8.38 7.41 -22.64
CA ASP A 58 9.74 7.77 -22.31
C ASP A 58 10.04 9.16 -22.89
N GLU A 59 9.57 10.21 -22.22
CA GLU A 59 10.00 11.59 -22.50
C GLU A 59 10.14 12.34 -21.18
N THR A 60 11.22 12.03 -20.47
CA THR A 60 11.90 13.05 -19.66
C THR A 60 13.38 12.72 -19.67
N THR A 61 14.09 13.37 -20.59
CA THR A 61 15.54 13.44 -20.59
C THR A 61 15.98 14.19 -19.33
N THR A 62 16.23 13.47 -18.25
CA THR A 62 17.02 13.98 -17.12
C THR A 62 18.46 13.49 -17.29
N ILE A 63 19.40 14.42 -17.15
CA ILE A 63 20.84 14.33 -17.44
C ILE A 63 21.59 13.32 -16.53
N THR A 64 20.91 12.63 -15.62
CA THR A 64 21.48 11.60 -14.76
C THR A 64 20.81 10.26 -15.04
N GLY A 65 21.49 9.41 -15.83
CA GLY A 65 21.00 8.16 -16.40
C GLY A 65 20.69 7.04 -15.41
N VAL A 66 19.81 7.27 -14.43
CA VAL A 66 19.25 6.20 -13.59
C VAL A 66 17.75 6.43 -13.42
N SER A 67 16.98 5.93 -14.39
CA SER A 67 15.53 5.80 -14.27
C SER A 67 15.19 4.58 -13.41
N GLN A 68 15.27 4.68 -12.08
CA GLN A 68 14.64 3.70 -11.19
C GLN A 68 13.13 3.90 -11.14
N ALA A 69 12.48 3.76 -12.29
CA ALA A 69 11.06 3.46 -12.32
C ALA A 69 10.91 2.05 -11.72
N ARG A 70 10.45 1.96 -10.46
CA ARG A 70 10.06 0.69 -9.84
C ARG A 70 9.17 -0.09 -10.82
N TYR A 71 9.74 -1.09 -11.48
CA TYR A 71 9.01 -1.98 -12.37
C TYR A 71 8.02 -2.75 -11.50
N LYS A 72 6.77 -2.30 -11.46
CA LYS A 72 5.65 -3.14 -11.06
C LYS A 72 5.23 -3.86 -12.34
N PRO A 73 5.58 -5.14 -12.56
CA PRO A 73 5.00 -5.89 -13.66
C PRO A 73 3.49 -5.92 -13.43
N THR A 74 2.78 -5.03 -14.11
CA THR A 74 1.32 -5.13 -14.09
C THR A 74 1.01 -6.36 -14.89
N CYS A 75 0.38 -7.34 -14.25
CA CYS A 75 -0.01 -8.60 -14.85
C CYS A 75 -1.07 -8.45 -15.97
N LYS A 76 -1.31 -7.26 -16.51
CA LYS A 76 -2.41 -6.99 -17.45
C LYS A 76 -2.13 -7.65 -18.80
N THR A 77 -3.01 -8.56 -19.21
CA THR A 77 -2.93 -9.29 -20.49
C THR A 77 -3.98 -8.82 -21.49
N ASN A 78 -4.69 -7.72 -21.20
CA ASN A 78 -5.87 -7.29 -21.95
C ASN A 78 -6.99 -8.35 -21.97
N CYS A 79 -7.08 -9.14 -20.89
CA CYS A 79 -8.13 -10.14 -20.70
C CYS A 79 -9.53 -9.52 -20.83
N LYS A 80 -10.46 -10.23 -21.48
CA LYS A 80 -11.83 -9.76 -21.74
C LYS A 80 -12.89 -10.41 -20.86
N ALA A 81 -12.51 -11.38 -20.03
CA ALA A 81 -13.40 -12.00 -19.07
C ALA A 81 -14.00 -10.95 -18.13
N ARG A 82 -15.34 -10.84 -18.13
CA ARG A 82 -16.09 -9.85 -17.35
C ARG A 82 -17.55 -10.23 -17.21
N MET A 83 -18.15 -9.74 -16.13
CA MET A 83 -19.58 -9.70 -15.89
C MET A 83 -20.04 -8.24 -15.90
N GLN A 84 -21.10 -7.95 -16.63
CA GLN A 84 -21.75 -6.66 -16.66
C GLN A 84 -23.18 -6.80 -16.15
N ILE A 85 -23.55 -5.95 -15.20
CA ILE A 85 -24.92 -5.82 -14.72
C ILE A 85 -25.47 -4.46 -15.14
N ARG A 86 -26.78 -4.39 -15.35
CA ARG A 86 -27.51 -3.19 -15.70
C ARG A 86 -28.78 -3.10 -14.86
N THR A 87 -29.17 -1.89 -14.48
CA THR A 87 -30.48 -1.63 -13.88
C THR A 87 -31.44 -1.06 -14.90
N PHE A 88 -32.73 -1.36 -14.73
CA PHE A 88 -33.82 -0.68 -15.41
C PHE A 88 -34.54 0.22 -14.40
N SER A 89 -35.62 0.87 -14.84
CA SER A 89 -36.42 1.82 -14.06
C SER A 89 -37.06 1.23 -12.79
N ASP A 90 -37.01 -0.08 -12.63
CA ASP A 90 -37.51 -0.87 -11.50
C ASP A 90 -36.50 -1.01 -10.34
N GLY A 91 -35.27 -0.51 -10.50
CA GLY A 91 -34.23 -0.55 -9.47
C GLY A 91 -33.57 -1.91 -9.27
N LYS A 92 -33.94 -2.92 -10.05
CA LYS A 92 -33.35 -4.26 -10.01
C LYS A 92 -32.14 -4.36 -10.94
N TRP A 93 -31.10 -5.06 -10.46
CA TRP A 93 -29.91 -5.30 -11.26
C TRP A 93 -30.01 -6.62 -12.01
N VAL A 94 -29.89 -6.59 -13.33
CA VAL A 94 -29.97 -7.77 -14.19
C VAL A 94 -28.61 -8.01 -14.85
N LEU A 95 -28.24 -9.27 -15.00
CA LEU A 95 -27.08 -9.68 -15.79
C LEU A 95 -27.28 -9.30 -17.27
N ASP A 96 -26.45 -8.39 -17.78
CA ASP A 96 -26.50 -7.87 -19.16
C ASP A 96 -25.52 -8.61 -20.08
N LEU A 97 -24.30 -8.87 -19.60
CA LEU A 97 -23.26 -9.56 -20.38
C LEU A 97 -22.37 -10.39 -19.45
N LEU A 98 -22.09 -11.62 -19.86
CA LEU A 98 -21.13 -12.49 -19.20
C LEU A 98 -20.14 -13.04 -20.23
N VAL A 99 -18.86 -12.76 -20.05
CA VAL A 99 -17.75 -13.28 -20.85
C VAL A 99 -16.85 -14.08 -19.91
N LEU A 100 -16.76 -15.40 -20.15
CA LEU A 100 -16.00 -16.32 -19.29
C LEU A 100 -14.61 -16.67 -19.86
N GLU A 101 -14.38 -16.41 -21.15
CA GLU A 101 -13.12 -16.76 -21.79
C GLU A 101 -11.95 -15.89 -21.31
N HIS A 102 -10.87 -16.55 -20.90
CA HIS A 102 -9.62 -15.93 -20.50
C HIS A 102 -8.55 -16.12 -21.58
N ASN A 103 -7.71 -15.11 -21.76
CA ASN A 103 -6.55 -15.18 -22.66
C ASN A 103 -5.24 -15.49 -21.93
N HIS A 104 -5.34 -16.02 -20.71
CA HIS A 104 -4.24 -16.39 -19.85
C HIS A 104 -4.63 -17.64 -19.08
N GLU A 105 -3.64 -18.41 -18.65
CA GLU A 105 -3.88 -19.56 -17.79
C GLU A 105 -4.51 -19.14 -16.47
N VAL A 106 -5.39 -20.00 -15.96
CA VAL A 106 -6.07 -19.81 -14.69
C VAL A 106 -5.81 -21.05 -13.83
N ASP A 107 -4.91 -20.93 -12.86
CA ASP A 107 -4.49 -22.03 -12.00
C ASP A 107 -5.30 -22.03 -10.68
N PRO A 108 -6.03 -23.12 -10.38
CA PRO A 108 -6.72 -23.32 -9.11
C PRO A 108 -5.91 -23.05 -7.86
N LYS A 109 -4.63 -23.40 -7.88
CA LYS A 109 -3.73 -23.21 -6.73
C LYS A 109 -3.43 -21.74 -6.47
N LEU A 110 -3.63 -20.88 -7.46
CA LEU A 110 -3.33 -19.45 -7.37
C LEU A 110 -4.53 -18.59 -6.96
N SER A 111 -5.73 -19.17 -6.87
CA SER A 111 -6.96 -18.43 -6.58
C SER A 111 -6.83 -17.56 -5.33
N ARG A 112 -6.37 -18.15 -4.21
CA ARG A 112 -6.21 -17.46 -2.93
C ARG A 112 -5.20 -16.31 -2.93
N PHE A 113 -4.28 -16.25 -3.90
CA PHE A 113 -3.30 -15.16 -3.96
C PHE A 113 -3.83 -13.91 -4.64
N HIS A 114 -4.98 -13.99 -5.33
CA HIS A 114 -5.59 -12.81 -5.90
C HIS A 114 -6.04 -11.85 -4.79
N ILE A 115 -5.64 -10.59 -4.89
CA ILE A 115 -5.92 -9.54 -3.90
C ILE A 115 -7.40 -9.48 -3.51
N CYS A 116 -8.31 -9.67 -4.48
CA CYS A 116 -9.75 -9.64 -4.21
C CYS A 116 -10.21 -10.77 -3.28
N HIS A 117 -9.54 -11.92 -3.32
CA HIS A 117 -9.87 -13.10 -2.52
C HIS A 117 -9.20 -13.09 -1.15
N ARG A 118 -8.21 -12.21 -0.96
CA ARG A 118 -7.50 -12.07 0.30
C ARG A 118 -8.23 -11.16 1.26
N ALA A 119 -8.39 -11.60 2.50
CA ALA A 119 -9.05 -10.83 3.55
C ALA A 119 -8.52 -11.22 4.94
N LEU A 120 -8.18 -10.21 5.74
CA LEU A 120 -7.97 -10.40 7.18
C LEU A 120 -9.33 -10.34 7.86
N THR A 121 -9.61 -11.29 8.74
CA THR A 121 -10.83 -11.25 9.58
C THR A 121 -10.65 -10.26 10.72
N ALA A 122 -11.75 -9.80 11.32
CA ALA A 122 -11.68 -8.93 12.50
C ALA A 122 -10.90 -9.57 13.65
N HIS A 123 -11.03 -10.90 13.83
CA HIS A 123 -10.25 -11.66 14.81
C HIS A 123 -8.75 -11.58 14.53
N VAL A 124 -8.34 -11.85 13.29
CA VAL A 124 -6.92 -11.79 12.87
C VAL A 124 -6.36 -10.38 13.03
N MET A 125 -7.10 -9.35 12.61
CA MET A 125 -6.71 -7.96 12.78
C MET A 125 -6.49 -7.61 14.27
N LYS A 126 -7.40 -8.06 15.15
CA LYS A 126 -7.29 -7.86 16.59
C LYS A 126 -6.06 -8.56 17.18
N GLN A 127 -5.82 -9.82 16.81
CA GLN A 127 -4.64 -10.58 17.24
C GLN A 127 -3.34 -9.92 16.79
N LEU A 128 -3.29 -9.49 15.52
CA LEU A 128 -2.15 -8.74 14.98
C LEU A 128 -1.88 -7.48 15.80
N ALA A 129 -2.89 -6.68 16.10
CA ALA A 129 -2.74 -5.45 16.88
C ALA A 129 -2.26 -5.71 18.33
N ILE A 130 -2.81 -6.73 19.00
CA ILE A 130 -2.41 -7.11 20.37
C ILE A 130 -0.94 -7.55 20.39
N ASN A 131 -0.56 -8.42 19.47
CA ASN A 131 0.81 -8.93 19.41
C ASN A 131 1.81 -7.84 19.00
N ASP A 132 1.41 -6.92 18.12
CA ASP A 132 2.23 -5.75 17.75
C ASP A 132 2.47 -4.85 18.97
N ALA A 133 1.43 -4.60 19.77
CA ALA A 133 1.53 -3.82 21.01
C ALA A 133 2.41 -4.52 22.07
N ALA A 134 2.42 -5.85 22.09
CA ALA A 134 3.33 -6.65 22.91
C ALA A 134 4.77 -6.72 22.36
N GLY A 135 5.06 -6.08 21.23
CA GLY A 135 6.40 -6.05 20.61
C GLY A 135 6.77 -7.32 19.85
N LEU A 136 5.81 -8.23 19.59
CA LEU A 136 6.08 -9.45 18.85
C LEU A 136 6.30 -9.14 17.36
N PRO A 137 7.33 -9.74 16.73
CA PRO A 137 7.53 -9.62 15.29
C PRO A 137 6.30 -10.14 14.52
N PRO A 138 5.85 -9.45 13.45
CA PRO A 138 4.70 -9.87 12.65
C PRO A 138 4.79 -11.31 12.12
N CYS A 139 5.99 -11.78 11.79
CA CYS A 139 6.23 -13.15 11.32
C CYS A 139 5.82 -14.20 12.36
N LYS A 140 6.09 -13.96 13.66
CA LYS A 140 5.73 -14.88 14.74
C LYS A 140 4.22 -14.98 14.91
N THR A 141 3.52 -13.85 14.81
CA THR A 141 2.05 -13.85 14.81
C THR A 141 1.49 -14.57 13.58
N PHE A 142 2.10 -14.36 12.41
CA PHE A 142 1.69 -15.06 11.20
C PHE A 142 1.89 -16.57 11.29
N ASP A 143 3.01 -17.05 11.84
CA ASP A 143 3.27 -18.47 12.07
C ASP A 143 2.24 -19.09 13.03
N ALA A 144 1.91 -18.41 14.12
CA ALA A 144 0.90 -18.87 15.07
C ALA A 144 -0.48 -18.97 14.41
N LEU A 145 -0.89 -17.94 13.67
CA LEU A 145 -2.16 -17.94 12.92
C LEU A 145 -2.18 -19.02 11.85
N ALA A 146 -1.05 -19.30 11.20
CA ALA A 146 -0.93 -20.38 10.23
C ALA A 146 -1.08 -21.74 10.90
N TYR A 147 -0.47 -21.95 12.06
CA TYR A 147 -0.64 -23.16 12.86
C TYR A 147 -2.11 -23.38 13.26
N GLU A 148 -2.76 -22.34 13.80
CA GLU A 148 -4.19 -22.37 14.15
C GLU A 148 -5.10 -22.64 12.95
N GLY A 149 -4.75 -22.10 11.77
CA GLY A 149 -5.47 -22.31 10.52
C GLY A 149 -5.21 -23.65 9.82
N GLY A 150 -4.40 -24.55 10.42
CA GLY A 150 -4.06 -25.84 9.81
C GLY A 150 -3.02 -25.76 8.68
N GLY A 151 -2.24 -24.68 8.65
CA GLY A 151 -1.10 -24.45 7.76
C GLY A 151 -1.23 -23.20 6.89
N TYR A 152 -0.09 -22.73 6.36
CA TYR A 152 -0.01 -21.54 5.50
C TYR A 152 -0.88 -21.61 4.25
N ASN A 153 -1.23 -22.82 3.81
CA ASN A 153 -2.05 -23.02 2.61
C ASN A 153 -3.54 -22.78 2.83
N ASN A 154 -3.99 -22.80 4.09
CA ASN A 154 -5.40 -22.67 4.46
C ASN A 154 -5.78 -21.24 4.84
N LEU A 155 -4.80 -20.33 4.93
CA LEU A 155 -5.07 -18.93 5.24
C LEU A 155 -5.56 -18.16 4.00
N PRO A 156 -6.62 -17.34 4.13
CA PRO A 156 -7.09 -16.47 3.06
C PRO A 156 -6.28 -15.17 2.97
N TYR A 157 -5.04 -15.14 3.45
CA TYR A 157 -4.17 -13.97 3.45
C TYR A 157 -2.70 -14.41 3.51
N THR A 158 -1.80 -13.52 3.12
CA THR A 158 -0.35 -13.75 3.21
C THR A 158 0.28 -12.97 4.36
N GLU A 159 1.50 -13.33 4.74
CA GLU A 159 2.29 -12.56 5.72
C GLU A 159 2.41 -11.08 5.33
N GLN A 160 2.57 -10.81 4.04
CA GLN A 160 2.61 -9.44 3.51
C GLN A 160 1.32 -8.67 3.80
N ASP A 161 0.16 -9.31 3.81
CA ASP A 161 -1.11 -8.66 4.14
C ASP A 161 -1.15 -8.27 5.63
N CYS A 162 -0.66 -9.14 6.51
CA CYS A 162 -0.49 -8.84 7.93
C CYS A 162 0.47 -7.65 8.13
N TRP A 163 1.60 -7.64 7.43
CA TRP A 163 2.57 -6.54 7.49
C TRP A 163 1.98 -5.22 6.98
N ASN A 164 1.28 -5.24 5.84
CA ASN A 164 0.62 -4.08 5.26
C ASN A 164 -0.45 -3.51 6.22
N TYR A 165 -1.22 -4.38 6.88
CA TYR A 165 -2.20 -3.99 7.88
C TYR A 165 -1.53 -3.31 9.08
N LEU A 166 -0.51 -3.93 9.67
CA LEU A 166 0.21 -3.36 10.81
C LEU A 166 0.89 -2.05 10.44
N GLN A 167 1.48 -1.94 9.25
CA GLN A 167 2.05 -0.69 8.77
C GLN A 167 0.97 0.40 8.66
N LYS A 168 -0.25 0.07 8.21
CA LYS A 168 -1.37 1.01 8.17
C LYS A 168 -1.82 1.41 9.58
N VAL A 169 -1.97 0.46 10.50
CA VAL A 169 -2.35 0.73 11.90
C VAL A 169 -1.32 1.63 12.56
N ARG A 170 -0.03 1.29 12.45
CA ARG A 170 1.07 2.12 12.94
C ARG A 170 0.99 3.51 12.34
N ARG A 171 0.84 3.65 11.02
CA ARG A 171 0.68 4.97 10.36
C ARG A 171 -0.50 5.79 10.89
N LEU A 172 -1.61 5.14 11.22
CA LEU A 172 -2.77 5.82 11.80
C LEU A 172 -2.53 6.19 13.26
N GLN A 173 -1.74 5.41 14.00
CA GLN A 173 -1.31 5.69 15.38
C GLN A 173 -0.10 6.65 15.47
N LEU A 174 0.61 6.91 14.37
CA LEU A 174 1.77 7.81 14.29
C LEU A 174 1.41 9.29 14.55
N GLY A 175 0.15 9.62 14.86
CA GLY A 175 -0.31 10.99 15.12
C GLY A 175 -0.02 11.53 16.53
N GLU A 176 0.05 10.68 17.57
CA GLU A 176 -0.07 11.16 18.98
C GLU A 176 0.93 10.54 19.99
N GLY A 177 1.86 9.67 19.58
CA GLY A 177 2.86 9.11 20.50
C GLY A 177 4.32 9.23 20.06
N TYR A 178 4.54 9.30 18.75
CA TYR A 178 5.90 9.38 18.21
C TYR A 178 6.45 10.81 18.22
N ILE A 179 5.59 11.81 18.04
CA ILE A 179 6.02 13.22 18.10
C ILE A 179 6.47 13.53 19.53
N GLU A 180 5.73 13.06 20.51
CA GLU A 180 6.00 13.16 21.94
C GLU A 180 7.30 12.44 22.30
N ALA A 181 7.49 11.20 21.84
CA ALA A 181 8.74 10.47 22.05
C ALA A 181 9.95 11.14 21.37
N LEU A 182 9.79 11.67 20.15
CA LEU A 182 10.82 12.36 19.41
C LEU A 182 11.17 13.71 20.05
N LEU A 183 10.16 14.47 20.48
CA LEU A 183 10.31 15.71 21.24
C LEU A 183 11.00 15.45 22.56
N GLN A 184 10.60 14.43 23.31
CA GLN A 184 11.21 14.07 24.59
C GLN A 184 12.67 13.66 24.39
N TYR A 185 12.97 12.87 23.36
CA TYR A 185 14.34 12.51 23.02
C TYR A 185 15.18 13.73 22.69
N PHE A 186 14.73 14.60 21.78
CA PHE A 186 15.49 15.79 21.39
C PHE A 186 15.62 16.83 22.51
N SER A 187 14.60 17.01 23.34
CA SER A 187 14.67 17.84 24.55
C SER A 187 15.76 17.30 25.47
N LYS A 188 15.76 15.99 25.73
CA LYS A 188 16.79 15.35 26.57
C LYS A 188 18.19 15.48 25.96
N GLN A 189 18.34 15.33 24.65
CA GLN A 189 19.65 15.53 24.00
C GLN A 189 20.12 16.98 24.10
N HIS A 190 19.22 17.95 24.00
CA HIS A 190 19.53 19.37 24.16
C HIS A 190 19.90 19.72 25.61
N GLU A 191 19.21 19.14 26.59
CA GLU A 191 19.55 19.28 28.02
C GLU A 191 20.92 18.69 28.36
N LEU A 192 21.24 17.51 27.82
CA LEU A 192 22.55 16.87 28.01
C LEU A 192 23.68 17.65 27.32
N ASN A 193 23.37 18.32 26.21
CA ASN A 193 24.36 19.08 25.46
C ASN A 193 23.69 20.28 24.75
N ALA A 194 23.91 21.48 25.27
CA ALA A 194 23.38 22.72 24.68
C ALA A 194 23.85 22.97 23.23
N CYS A 195 24.92 22.31 22.79
CA CYS A 195 25.37 22.36 21.40
C CYS A 195 24.60 21.39 20.50
N PHE A 196 23.73 20.51 21.00
CA PHE A 196 22.76 19.78 20.18
C PHE A 196 21.66 20.75 19.68
N PHE A 197 21.31 20.67 18.39
CA PHE A 197 20.26 21.50 17.79
C PHE A 197 19.18 20.65 17.17
N TYR A 198 17.92 21.06 17.31
CA TYR A 198 16.81 20.49 16.56
C TYR A 198 15.71 21.52 16.27
N ARG A 199 14.91 21.23 15.24
CA ARG A 199 13.71 21.96 14.83
C ARG A 199 12.69 20.95 14.33
N ILE A 200 11.45 21.10 14.76
CA ILE A 200 10.32 20.28 14.31
C ILE A 200 9.27 21.24 13.74
N ASP A 201 8.75 20.89 12.57
CA ASP A 201 7.70 21.59 11.85
C ASP A 201 6.47 20.70 11.79
N LEU A 202 5.30 21.25 12.17
CA LEU A 202 4.02 20.56 12.17
C LEU A 202 3.11 21.17 11.08
N ASP A 203 2.18 20.38 10.55
CA ASP A 203 1.13 20.90 9.65
C ASP A 203 -0.03 21.57 10.42
N GLU A 204 -1.01 22.08 9.68
CA GLU A 204 -2.16 22.82 10.22
C GLU A 204 -3.03 21.95 11.14
N GLU A 205 -2.96 20.62 10.97
CA GLU A 205 -3.62 19.62 11.80
C GLU A 205 -2.75 19.09 12.95
N GLY A 206 -1.57 19.69 13.18
CA GLY A 206 -0.65 19.33 14.27
C GLY A 206 0.17 18.05 14.02
N LYS A 207 0.20 17.52 12.79
CA LYS A 207 0.99 16.34 12.44
C LYS A 207 2.40 16.71 12.01
N LEU A 208 3.32 15.77 12.24
CA LEU A 208 4.73 15.93 11.88
C LEU A 208 4.92 16.14 10.37
N LYS A 209 5.46 17.30 10.00
CA LYS A 209 5.73 17.69 8.60
C LYS A 209 7.21 17.60 8.28
N ASN A 210 8.07 18.26 9.05
CA ASN A 210 9.52 18.24 8.86
C ASN A 210 10.26 18.11 10.20
N VAL A 211 11.42 17.45 10.17
CA VAL A 211 12.33 17.34 11.32
C VAL A 211 13.75 17.64 10.86
N PHE A 212 14.43 18.51 11.60
CA PHE A 212 15.84 18.80 11.41
C PHE A 212 16.57 18.67 12.76
N TRP A 213 17.75 18.05 12.76
CA TRP A 213 18.62 18.04 13.92
C TRP A 213 20.09 18.00 13.52
N ALA A 214 20.95 18.48 14.40
CA ALA A 214 22.40 18.42 14.26
C ALA A 214 23.03 18.13 15.63
N ASP A 215 23.82 17.06 15.70
CA ASP A 215 24.57 16.71 16.90
C ASP A 215 25.63 17.78 17.23
N ALA A 216 25.97 17.89 18.51
CA ALA A 216 26.99 18.83 18.98
C ALA A 216 28.33 18.64 18.26
N ARG A 217 28.73 17.39 18.00
CA ARG A 217 29.97 17.07 17.27
C ARG A 217 29.91 17.54 15.83
N CYS A 218 28.77 17.35 15.15
CA CYS A 218 28.59 17.83 13.78
C CYS A 218 28.66 19.36 13.71
N ARG A 219 28.05 20.05 14.66
CA ARG A 219 28.09 21.53 14.73
C ARG A 219 29.49 22.04 15.05
N ALA A 220 30.21 21.40 15.97
CA ALA A 220 31.60 21.72 16.26
C ALA A 220 32.51 21.48 15.05
N ALA A 221 32.43 20.30 14.42
CA ALA A 221 33.19 19.97 13.22
C ALA A 221 32.91 20.98 12.09
N TYR A 222 31.66 21.38 11.88
CA TYR A 222 31.32 22.41 10.91
C TYR A 222 32.00 23.75 11.22
N GLN A 223 32.13 24.16 12.48
CA GLN A 223 32.84 25.39 12.85
C GLN A 223 34.34 25.36 12.53
N TYR A 224 34.97 24.17 12.58
CA TYR A 224 36.38 23.99 12.26
C TYR A 224 36.64 23.85 10.76
N PHE A 225 35.82 23.06 10.05
CA PHE A 225 36.10 22.70 8.66
C PHE A 225 35.42 23.60 7.62
N ARG A 226 34.30 24.28 7.96
CA ARG A 226 33.51 25.34 7.27
C ARG A 226 33.31 25.33 5.74
N ASN A 227 33.94 24.43 5.00
CA ASN A 227 34.23 24.62 3.59
C ASN A 227 33.38 23.71 2.70
N VAL A 228 33.01 22.50 3.18
CA VAL A 228 32.24 21.53 2.39
C VAL A 228 31.30 20.72 3.29
N VAL A 229 30.03 20.64 2.90
CA VAL A 229 29.05 19.68 3.46
C VAL A 229 28.54 18.84 2.30
N LEU A 230 28.65 17.53 2.42
CA LEU A 230 28.12 16.60 1.41
C LEU A 230 26.65 16.32 1.69
N PHE A 231 25.82 16.52 0.67
CA PHE A 231 24.43 16.09 0.70
C PHE A 231 24.34 14.69 0.12
N ALA A 232 24.00 13.69 0.94
CA ALA A 232 23.80 12.35 0.40
C ALA A 232 22.49 12.31 -0.40
N THR A 233 22.59 12.12 -1.71
CA THR A 233 21.45 12.12 -2.64
C THR A 233 20.65 10.81 -2.63
N THR A 234 20.89 9.91 -1.67
CA THR A 234 20.08 8.69 -1.45
C THR A 234 18.75 8.99 -0.74
N TYR A 235 18.18 10.17 -0.93
CA TYR A 235 17.06 10.71 -0.16
C TYR A 235 15.71 9.98 -0.37
N LEU A 236 15.64 9.04 -1.33
CA LEU A 236 14.41 8.32 -1.72
C LEU A 236 14.44 6.80 -1.52
N THR A 237 15.52 6.25 -0.96
CA THR A 237 15.67 4.79 -0.79
C THR A 237 15.13 4.29 0.56
N ASN A 238 14.63 5.18 1.41
CA ASN A 238 14.11 4.80 2.71
C ASN A 238 12.82 3.95 2.58
N ARG A 239 12.84 2.75 3.16
CA ARG A 239 11.70 1.81 3.25
C ARG A 239 10.43 2.42 3.86
N TYR A 240 10.57 3.52 4.59
CA TYR A 240 9.47 4.23 5.23
C TYR A 240 8.74 5.25 4.33
N ALA A 241 9.19 5.43 3.07
CA ALA A 241 8.66 6.44 2.15
C ALA A 241 8.69 7.88 2.71
N MET A 242 9.60 8.12 3.67
CA MET A 242 9.91 9.43 4.22
C MET A 242 11.25 9.87 3.62
N PRO A 243 11.30 11.03 2.93
CA PRO A 243 12.56 11.58 2.46
C PRO A 243 13.51 11.79 3.63
N PHE A 244 14.70 11.17 3.57
CA PHE A 244 15.73 11.34 4.59
C PHE A 244 17.03 11.77 3.92
N ALA A 245 17.47 12.98 4.23
CA ALA A 245 18.65 13.58 3.64
C ALA A 245 19.70 13.85 4.73
N PRO A 246 20.70 12.97 4.89
CA PRO A 246 21.78 13.24 5.82
C PRO A 246 22.75 14.27 5.22
N PHE A 247 23.15 15.21 6.06
CA PHE A 247 24.28 16.12 5.81
C PHE A 247 25.52 15.50 6.44
N ILE A 248 26.54 15.21 5.62
CA ILE A 248 27.78 14.60 6.07
C ILE A 248 28.88 15.65 5.96
N GLY A 249 29.52 15.96 7.09
CA GLY A 249 30.72 16.81 7.10
C GLY A 249 31.90 16.02 6.54
N VAL A 250 32.71 16.67 5.71
CA VAL A 250 33.90 16.06 5.11
C VAL A 250 35.11 16.90 5.53
N ASN A 251 36.18 16.25 6.00
CA ASN A 251 37.40 16.95 6.36
C ASN A 251 38.28 17.26 5.11
N HIS A 252 39.42 17.92 5.30
CA HIS A 252 40.34 18.29 4.19
C HIS A 252 40.93 17.09 3.42
N HIS A 253 40.76 15.87 3.92
CA HIS A 253 41.21 14.63 3.30
C HIS A 253 40.07 13.82 2.65
N GLY A 254 38.86 14.37 2.58
CA GLY A 254 37.72 13.67 1.97
C GLY A 254 37.11 12.59 2.87
N GLN A 255 37.41 12.58 4.17
CA GLN A 255 36.93 11.60 5.16
C GLN A 255 35.76 12.14 5.99
#